data_AF-A0A849T6A5-F1
#
_entry.id   AF-A0A849T6A5-F1
#
_cell.length_a   1.000
_cell.length_b   1.000
_cell.length_c   1.000
_cell.angle_alpha   90.00
_cell.angle_beta   90.00
_cell.angle_gamma   90.00
#
_symmetry.space_group_name_H-M   'P 1'
#
loop_
_entity.id
_entity.type
_entity.pdbx_description
1 polymer ?
#
loop_
_entity_poly.entity_id
_entity_poly.type
_entity_poly.pdbx_seq_one_letter_code
_entity_poly.pdbx_strand_id
1 'polypeptide(L)'
;MAENHYAQDITSENLRLFLEFWPKFSAEADEAHQMFIEVKDKLLNDDTEPFSWCYLYELPFRQHMIHAISAIVQGYNGLISVELVSDWYKQVANTPGQIGALPGVHSQIGQHFDNTELSDEHSENLLPNIAGIYGLGLSMHYSLSCVLYHGCFLNELIERIRDGDDKALFDAVRIDPTIIGCISVSFRISKAALLQDNSFFAKLKAAISGKMAKREQANFQKMRLVFEVLHEAGATRLNDFQLQQLFVQELGLYASNAKGGGNTKALRKFADTYMKKSSTT
;
A
#
# COMPACT_ATOMS: atom_id res chain seq x y z
N MET A 1 31.24 1.63 -13.40
CA MET A 1 31.24 1.08 -12.03
C MET A 1 30.33 -0.15 -12.06
N ALA A 2 30.64 -1.20 -11.32
CA ALA A 2 29.76 -2.37 -11.23
C ALA A 2 28.40 -1.95 -10.63
N GLU A 3 27.30 -2.47 -11.18
CA GLU A 3 25.96 -2.19 -10.69
C GLU A 3 25.71 -2.96 -9.38
N ASN A 4 25.27 -2.25 -8.33
CA ASN A 4 25.00 -2.85 -7.02
C ASN A 4 23.55 -3.36 -7.00
N HIS A 5 23.37 -4.63 -6.65
CA HIS A 5 22.05 -5.23 -6.44
C HIS A 5 21.78 -5.43 -4.94
N TYR A 6 20.58 -5.09 -4.51
CA TYR A 6 20.16 -5.08 -3.10
C TYR A 6 19.21 -6.23 -2.74
N ALA A 7 18.41 -6.72 -3.69
CA ALA A 7 17.51 -7.87 -3.56
C ALA A 7 17.03 -8.34 -4.95
N GLN A 8 17.13 -9.62 -5.33
CA GLN A 8 16.60 -10.16 -6.62
C GLN A 8 16.72 -9.18 -7.81
N ASP A 9 17.94 -8.80 -8.14
CA ASP A 9 18.28 -7.85 -9.20
C ASP A 9 17.84 -6.38 -9.02
N ILE A 10 17.17 -6.01 -7.92
CA ILE A 10 16.83 -4.62 -7.59
C ILE A 10 18.09 -3.79 -7.39
N THR A 11 18.21 -2.73 -8.18
CA THR A 11 19.28 -1.73 -8.11
C THR A 11 18.77 -0.42 -7.52
N SER A 12 19.67 0.50 -7.18
CA SER A 12 19.27 1.83 -6.73
C SER A 12 18.58 2.65 -7.81
N GLU A 13 18.83 2.38 -9.09
CA GLU A 13 18.11 3.01 -10.19
C GLU A 13 16.64 2.56 -10.20
N ASN A 14 16.38 1.25 -10.04
CA ASN A 14 15.00 0.76 -9.94
C ASN A 14 14.25 1.43 -8.77
N LEU A 15 14.92 1.54 -7.62
CA LEU A 15 14.35 2.20 -6.43
C LEU A 15 14.13 3.70 -6.65
N ARG A 16 15.04 4.39 -7.35
CA ARG A 16 14.89 5.82 -7.66
C ARG A 16 13.67 6.06 -8.56
N LEU A 17 13.56 5.30 -9.65
CA LEU A 17 12.40 5.37 -10.56
C LEU A 17 11.08 5.13 -9.81
N PHE A 18 11.05 4.13 -8.93
CA PHE A 18 9.88 3.86 -8.12
C PHE A 18 9.55 5.01 -7.15
N LEU A 19 10.57 5.58 -6.48
CA LEU A 19 10.39 6.72 -5.57
C LEU A 19 9.95 8.01 -6.27
N GLU A 20 10.32 8.20 -7.54
CA GLU A 20 9.86 9.32 -8.38
C GLU A 20 8.44 9.11 -8.92
N PHE A 21 8.08 7.86 -9.17
CA PHE A 21 6.73 7.48 -9.58
C PHE A 21 5.72 7.58 -8.42
N TRP A 22 6.11 7.21 -7.21
CA TRP A 22 5.23 7.13 -6.05
C TRP A 22 4.36 8.39 -5.81
N PRO A 23 4.90 9.62 -5.81
CA PRO A 23 4.09 10.82 -5.61
C PRO A 23 3.02 11.03 -6.69
N LYS A 24 3.29 10.62 -7.94
CA LYS A 24 2.33 10.74 -9.06
C LYS A 24 1.18 9.77 -8.85
N PHE A 25 1.51 8.50 -8.60
CA PHE A 25 0.54 7.47 -8.28
C PHE A 25 -0.35 7.86 -7.08
N SER A 26 0.24 8.43 -6.03
CA SER A 26 -0.51 8.89 -4.86
C SER A 26 -1.46 10.04 -5.20
N ALA A 27 -1.01 11.00 -6.01
CA ALA A 27 -1.84 12.13 -6.42
C ALA A 27 -3.02 11.67 -7.28
N GLU A 28 -2.80 10.77 -8.22
CA GLU A 28 -3.86 10.19 -9.05
C GLU A 28 -4.89 9.40 -8.22
N ALA A 29 -4.44 8.65 -7.21
CA ALA A 29 -5.35 7.97 -6.28
C ALA A 29 -6.21 8.96 -5.48
N ASP A 30 -5.62 10.07 -5.03
CA ASP A 30 -6.33 11.13 -4.31
C ASP A 30 -7.34 11.84 -5.23
N GLU A 31 -6.95 12.14 -6.47
CA GLU A 31 -7.82 12.73 -7.50
C GLU A 31 -9.00 11.80 -7.85
N ALA A 32 -8.73 10.51 -8.06
CA ALA A 32 -9.76 9.49 -8.28
C ALA A 32 -10.75 9.42 -7.10
N HIS A 33 -10.27 9.58 -5.87
CA HIS A 33 -11.13 9.64 -4.70
C HIS A 33 -12.01 10.89 -4.65
N GLN A 34 -11.45 12.07 -4.96
CA GLN A 34 -12.26 13.29 -5.03
C GLN A 34 -13.33 13.19 -6.13
N MET A 35 -12.95 12.73 -7.32
CA MET A 35 -13.91 12.53 -8.42
C MET A 35 -15.04 11.57 -8.00
N PHE A 36 -14.71 10.44 -7.37
CA PHE A 36 -15.71 9.49 -6.87
C PHE A 36 -16.68 10.16 -5.89
N ILE A 37 -16.19 10.99 -4.96
CA ILE A 37 -17.04 11.74 -4.02
C ILE A 37 -17.98 12.70 -4.75
N GLU A 38 -17.49 13.41 -5.76
CA GLU A 38 -18.28 14.39 -6.53
C GLU A 38 -19.44 13.74 -7.30
N VAL A 39 -19.25 12.51 -7.78
CA VAL A 39 -20.29 11.78 -8.55
C VAL A 39 -20.94 10.65 -7.76
N LYS A 40 -20.72 10.56 -6.44
CA LYS A 40 -21.16 9.42 -5.61
C LYS A 40 -22.65 9.12 -5.74
N ASP A 41 -23.51 10.14 -5.83
CA ASP A 41 -24.96 9.94 -5.89
C ASP A 41 -25.40 9.28 -7.21
N LYS A 42 -24.57 9.38 -8.26
CA LYS A 42 -24.78 8.67 -9.54
C LYS A 42 -24.21 7.26 -9.50
N LEU A 43 -23.09 7.06 -8.81
CA LEU A 43 -22.37 5.78 -8.74
C LEU A 43 -22.89 4.83 -7.66
N LEU A 44 -23.47 5.38 -6.59
CA LEU A 44 -23.95 4.68 -5.40
C LEU A 44 -25.46 4.94 -5.22
N ASN A 45 -26.24 4.61 -6.24
CA ASN A 45 -27.70 4.72 -6.21
C ASN A 45 -28.35 3.48 -5.54
N ASP A 46 -29.68 3.45 -5.49
CA ASP A 46 -30.44 2.35 -4.87
C ASP A 46 -30.19 0.97 -5.53
N ASP A 47 -29.69 0.94 -6.76
CA ASP A 47 -29.35 -0.28 -7.50
C ASP A 47 -27.92 -0.78 -7.20
N THR A 48 -27.15 -0.01 -6.43
CA THR A 48 -25.77 -0.38 -6.09
C THR A 48 -25.76 -1.44 -4.99
N GLU A 49 -25.05 -2.54 -5.25
CA GLU A 49 -24.92 -3.60 -4.24
C GLU A 49 -24.21 -3.07 -2.98
N PRO A 50 -24.68 -3.47 -1.77
CA PRO A 50 -23.96 -3.18 -0.54
C PRO A 50 -22.53 -3.71 -0.64
N PHE A 51 -21.55 -2.86 -0.30
CA PHE A 51 -20.15 -3.19 -0.44
C PHE A 51 -19.37 -2.88 0.84
N SER A 52 -18.26 -3.58 1.01
CA SER A 52 -17.27 -3.37 2.07
C SER A 52 -15.94 -3.89 1.56
N TRP A 53 -14.85 -3.19 1.81
CA TRP A 53 -13.51 -3.63 1.40
C TRP A 53 -12.62 -4.04 2.58
N CYS A 54 -13.06 -3.80 3.82
CA CYS A 54 -12.24 -4.04 5.00
C CYS A 54 -11.81 -5.52 5.12
N TYR A 55 -12.63 -6.46 4.64
CA TYR A 55 -12.29 -7.88 4.64
C TYR A 55 -11.01 -8.19 3.85
N LEU A 56 -10.66 -7.36 2.87
CA LEU A 56 -9.42 -7.52 2.10
C LEU A 56 -8.20 -7.41 3.02
N TYR A 57 -8.25 -6.56 4.06
CA TYR A 57 -7.15 -6.42 5.01
C TYR A 57 -6.87 -7.68 5.85
N GLU A 58 -7.78 -8.66 5.86
CA GLU A 58 -7.52 -9.96 6.48
C GLU A 58 -6.64 -10.86 5.59
N LEU A 59 -6.46 -10.50 4.32
CA LEU A 59 -5.71 -11.25 3.32
C LEU A 59 -4.28 -10.68 3.15
N PRO A 60 -3.28 -11.51 2.81
CA PRO A 60 -1.98 -11.02 2.41
C PRO A 60 -2.07 -10.05 1.22
N PHE A 61 -1.26 -8.98 1.22
CA PHE A 61 -1.31 -7.93 0.18
C PHE A 61 -1.22 -8.48 -1.26
N ARG A 62 -0.44 -9.53 -1.49
CA ARG A 62 -0.37 -10.21 -2.80
C ARG A 62 -1.74 -10.70 -3.30
N GLN A 63 -2.63 -11.11 -2.41
CA GLN A 63 -3.98 -11.52 -2.79
C GLN A 63 -4.85 -10.33 -3.21
N HIS A 64 -4.61 -9.12 -2.68
CA HIS A 64 -5.29 -7.91 -3.17
C HIS A 64 -5.00 -7.70 -4.65
N MET A 65 -3.74 -7.89 -5.09
CA MET A 65 -3.37 -7.77 -6.50
C MET A 65 -4.07 -8.80 -7.39
N ILE A 66 -4.22 -10.04 -6.91
CA ILE A 66 -4.93 -11.10 -7.64
C ILE A 66 -6.43 -10.74 -7.77
N HIS A 67 -7.04 -10.27 -6.68
CA HIS A 67 -8.40 -9.76 -6.70
C HIS A 67 -8.53 -8.55 -7.62
N ALA A 68 -7.55 -7.65 -7.65
CA ALA A 68 -7.57 -6.47 -8.51
C ALA A 68 -7.54 -6.85 -9.98
N ILE A 69 -6.66 -7.76 -10.37
CA ILE A 69 -6.61 -8.28 -11.74
C ILE A 69 -7.93 -8.96 -12.11
N SER A 70 -8.48 -9.78 -11.21
CA SER A 70 -9.74 -10.49 -11.47
C SER A 70 -10.92 -9.54 -11.59
N ALA A 71 -11.01 -8.55 -10.69
CA ALA A 71 -12.03 -7.51 -10.71
C ALA A 71 -11.88 -6.60 -11.94
N ILE A 72 -10.66 -6.33 -12.38
CA ILE A 72 -10.42 -5.56 -13.60
C ILE A 72 -10.93 -6.35 -14.80
N VAL A 73 -10.52 -7.60 -14.96
CA VAL A 73 -10.93 -8.44 -16.09
C VAL A 73 -12.45 -8.64 -16.13
N GLN A 74 -13.09 -8.86 -14.98
CA GLN A 74 -14.53 -9.10 -14.91
C GLN A 74 -15.34 -7.81 -15.01
N GLY A 75 -14.93 -6.78 -14.27
CA GLY A 75 -15.63 -5.50 -14.19
C GLY A 75 -15.48 -4.66 -15.44
N TYR A 76 -14.30 -4.64 -16.05
CA TYR A 76 -14.02 -3.94 -17.30
C TYR A 76 -14.18 -4.86 -18.51
N ASN A 77 -15.09 -5.83 -18.44
CA ASN A 77 -15.37 -6.71 -19.57
C ASN A 77 -15.74 -5.87 -20.80
N GLY A 78 -15.01 -6.04 -21.90
CA GLY A 78 -15.12 -5.23 -23.11
C GLY A 78 -14.22 -3.99 -23.18
N LEU A 79 -13.78 -3.46 -22.03
CA LEU A 79 -12.84 -2.33 -21.95
C LEU A 79 -11.38 -2.78 -21.82
N ILE A 80 -11.12 -3.88 -21.11
CA ILE A 80 -9.78 -4.45 -20.95
C ILE A 80 -9.83 -5.94 -21.28
N SER A 81 -8.94 -6.41 -22.16
CA SER A 81 -8.79 -7.84 -22.44
C SER A 81 -7.84 -8.52 -21.45
N VAL A 82 -8.06 -9.82 -21.23
CA VAL A 82 -7.18 -10.64 -20.39
C VAL A 82 -5.75 -10.65 -20.95
N GLU A 83 -5.61 -10.69 -22.26
CA GLU A 83 -4.31 -10.67 -22.96
C GLU A 83 -3.53 -9.41 -22.63
N LEU A 84 -4.19 -8.24 -22.65
CA LEU A 84 -3.56 -6.96 -22.36
C LEU A 84 -3.06 -6.90 -20.91
N VAL A 85 -3.88 -7.32 -19.95
CA VAL A 85 -3.46 -7.39 -18.53
C VAL A 85 -2.31 -8.38 -18.33
N SER A 86 -2.39 -9.52 -19.01
CA SER A 86 -1.32 -10.52 -19.02
C SER A 86 -0.01 -9.93 -19.54
N ASP A 87 -0.06 -9.12 -20.60
CA ASP A 87 1.14 -8.54 -21.21
C ASP A 87 1.77 -7.46 -20.32
N TRP A 88 0.96 -6.61 -19.67
CA TRP A 88 1.44 -5.72 -18.62
C TRP A 88 2.10 -6.48 -17.47
N TYR A 89 1.48 -7.56 -17.00
CA TYR A 89 2.04 -8.39 -15.94
C TYR A 89 3.36 -9.04 -16.36
N LYS A 90 3.44 -9.61 -17.57
CA LYS A 90 4.68 -10.17 -18.13
C LYS A 90 5.76 -9.11 -18.24
N GLN A 91 5.43 -7.88 -18.63
CA GLN A 91 6.40 -6.79 -18.69
C GLN A 91 7.02 -6.52 -17.32
N VAL A 92 6.21 -6.46 -16.26
CA VAL A 92 6.73 -6.33 -14.89
C VAL A 92 7.59 -7.54 -14.51
N ALA A 93 7.06 -8.75 -14.68
CA ALA A 93 7.71 -9.99 -14.27
C ALA A 93 9.04 -10.25 -14.99
N ASN A 94 9.15 -9.86 -16.27
CA ASN A 94 10.36 -10.04 -17.08
C ASN A 94 11.37 -8.90 -16.92
N THR A 95 11.02 -7.82 -16.23
CA THR A 95 11.96 -6.72 -15.96
C THR A 95 12.82 -7.05 -14.74
N PRO A 96 14.16 -7.03 -14.83
CA PRO A 96 15.04 -7.21 -13.67
C PRO A 96 14.68 -6.26 -12.53
N GLY A 97 14.57 -6.78 -11.32
CA GLY A 97 14.12 -6.02 -10.14
C GLY A 97 12.64 -5.63 -10.13
N GLN A 98 11.87 -5.89 -11.21
CA GLN A 98 10.42 -5.74 -11.40
C GLN A 98 9.85 -4.31 -11.20
N ILE A 99 10.13 -3.67 -10.06
CA ILE A 99 9.61 -2.36 -9.66
C ILE A 99 9.94 -1.24 -10.65
N GLY A 100 11.05 -1.37 -11.39
CA GLY A 100 11.47 -0.42 -12.40
C GLY A 100 10.51 -0.35 -13.60
N ALA A 101 9.72 -1.39 -13.84
CA ALA A 101 8.72 -1.44 -14.92
C ALA A 101 7.42 -0.70 -14.58
N LEU A 102 7.13 -0.51 -13.29
CA LEU A 102 5.83 0.02 -12.83
C LEU A 102 5.47 1.37 -13.48
N PRO A 103 6.37 2.37 -13.60
CA PRO A 103 6.02 3.64 -14.23
C PRO A 103 5.64 3.49 -15.72
N GLY A 104 6.33 2.58 -16.43
CA GLY A 104 6.06 2.31 -17.84
C GLY A 104 4.73 1.59 -18.05
N VAL A 105 4.47 0.56 -17.25
CA VAL A 105 3.18 -0.17 -17.28
C VAL A 105 2.02 0.75 -16.89
N HIS A 106 2.20 1.57 -15.86
CA HIS A 106 1.21 2.56 -15.46
C HIS A 106 0.89 3.55 -16.59
N SER A 107 1.92 4.06 -17.28
CA SER A 107 1.73 4.93 -18.44
C SER A 107 0.95 4.24 -19.57
N GLN A 108 1.18 2.95 -19.80
CA GLN A 108 0.44 2.19 -20.83
C GLN A 108 -1.02 1.99 -20.43
N ILE A 109 -1.30 1.75 -19.15
CA ILE A 109 -2.67 1.65 -18.63
C ILE A 109 -3.41 2.98 -18.86
N GLY A 110 -2.81 4.11 -18.50
CA GLY A 110 -3.39 5.43 -18.74
C GLY A 110 -3.68 5.68 -20.23
N GLN A 111 -2.69 5.42 -21.10
CA GLN A 111 -2.85 5.55 -22.55
C GLN A 111 -3.95 4.64 -23.12
N HIS A 112 -4.11 3.43 -22.58
CA HIS A 112 -5.19 2.54 -22.99
C HIS A 112 -6.54 3.19 -22.71
N PHE A 113 -6.76 3.70 -21.50
CA PHE A 113 -8.01 4.37 -21.15
C PHE A 113 -8.24 5.68 -21.89
N ASP A 114 -7.20 6.49 -22.12
CA ASP A 114 -7.29 7.73 -22.89
C ASP A 114 -7.72 7.49 -24.35
N ASN A 115 -7.35 6.34 -24.92
CA ASN A 115 -7.69 5.96 -26.28
C ASN A 115 -8.96 5.09 -26.38
N THR A 116 -9.55 4.71 -25.25
CA THR A 116 -10.74 3.85 -25.23
C THR A 116 -12.00 4.71 -25.24
N GLU A 117 -12.81 4.58 -26.30
CA GLU A 117 -14.13 5.20 -26.33
C GLU A 117 -15.09 4.46 -25.39
N LEU A 118 -15.60 5.17 -24.37
CA LEU A 118 -16.60 4.65 -23.45
C LEU A 118 -17.99 4.76 -24.09
N SER A 119 -18.67 3.62 -24.28
CA SER A 119 -20.07 3.58 -24.69
C SER A 119 -20.98 3.59 -23.47
N ASP A 120 -22.27 3.87 -23.68
CA ASP A 120 -23.29 3.77 -22.64
C ASP A 120 -23.37 2.32 -22.09
N GLU A 121 -23.25 1.32 -22.97
CA GLU A 121 -23.22 -0.11 -22.59
C GLU A 121 -22.05 -0.43 -21.64
N HIS A 122 -20.87 0.13 -21.87
CA HIS A 122 -19.73 -0.05 -20.95
C HIS A 122 -20.04 0.52 -19.57
N SER A 123 -20.69 1.68 -19.52
CA SER A 123 -21.07 2.34 -18.26
C SER A 123 -22.12 1.53 -17.51
N GLU A 124 -23.14 1.04 -18.20
CA GLU A 124 -24.20 0.19 -17.63
C GLU A 124 -23.64 -1.13 -17.06
N ASN A 125 -22.66 -1.73 -17.72
CA ASN A 125 -22.03 -2.97 -17.25
C ASN A 125 -21.07 -2.76 -16.06
N LEU A 126 -20.40 -1.60 -15.99
CA LEU A 126 -19.50 -1.26 -14.89
C LEU A 126 -20.24 -0.85 -13.62
N LEU A 127 -21.36 -0.15 -13.76
CA LEU A 127 -22.04 0.52 -12.65
C LEU A 127 -22.35 -0.42 -11.46
N PRO A 128 -22.85 -1.66 -11.64
CA PRO A 128 -23.14 -2.54 -10.51
C PRO A 128 -21.89 -2.91 -9.69
N ASN A 129 -20.72 -2.94 -10.33
CA ASN A 129 -19.46 -3.38 -9.71
C ASN A 129 -18.54 -2.23 -9.29
N ILE A 130 -18.87 -0.98 -9.65
CA ILE A 130 -17.96 0.16 -9.49
C ILE A 130 -17.55 0.36 -8.04
N ALA A 131 -18.48 0.16 -7.10
CA ALA A 131 -18.21 0.30 -5.68
C ALA A 131 -17.23 -0.76 -5.15
N GLY A 132 -17.34 -2.01 -5.64
CA GLY A 132 -16.43 -3.09 -5.30
C GLY A 132 -15.02 -2.88 -5.88
N ILE A 133 -14.93 -2.50 -7.16
CA ILE A 133 -13.66 -2.16 -7.83
C ILE A 133 -12.99 -0.99 -7.11
N TYR A 134 -13.76 0.04 -6.79
CA TYR A 134 -13.27 1.21 -6.09
C TYR A 134 -12.80 0.90 -4.66
N GLY A 135 -13.59 0.11 -3.91
CA GLY A 135 -13.22 -0.36 -2.57
C GLY A 135 -11.93 -1.18 -2.57
N LEU A 136 -11.70 -2.00 -3.61
CA LEU A 136 -10.45 -2.72 -3.79
C LEU A 136 -9.27 -1.77 -4.04
N GLY A 137 -9.46 -0.74 -4.87
CA GLY A 137 -8.48 0.34 -5.05
C GLY A 137 -8.13 1.05 -3.74
N LEU A 138 -9.14 1.44 -2.96
CA LEU A 138 -8.94 2.02 -1.62
C LEU A 138 -8.20 1.07 -0.68
N SER A 139 -8.52 -0.23 -0.69
CA SER A 139 -7.82 -1.21 0.13
C SER A 139 -6.32 -1.25 -0.18
N MET A 140 -5.94 -1.17 -1.45
CA MET A 140 -4.55 -1.16 -1.87
C MET A 140 -3.88 0.15 -1.48
N HIS A 141 -4.53 1.29 -1.73
CA HIS A 141 -4.04 2.61 -1.36
C HIS A 141 -3.77 2.72 0.14
N TYR A 142 -4.69 2.26 1.00
CA TYR A 142 -4.51 2.30 2.45
C TYR A 142 -3.45 1.30 2.93
N SER A 143 -3.35 0.13 2.33
CA SER A 143 -2.26 -0.83 2.62
C SER A 143 -0.89 -0.24 2.31
N LEU A 144 -0.73 0.45 1.17
CA LEU A 144 0.50 1.14 0.83
C LEU A 144 0.76 2.36 1.72
N SER A 145 -0.29 3.11 2.09
CA SER A 145 -0.18 4.18 3.08
C SER A 145 0.33 3.64 4.42
N CYS A 146 -0.12 2.47 4.85
CA CYS A 146 0.38 1.80 6.04
C CYS A 146 1.90 1.54 5.96
N VAL A 147 2.45 1.20 4.80
CA VAL A 147 3.91 1.08 4.61
C VAL A 147 4.60 2.42 4.85
N LEU A 148 4.08 3.53 4.33
CA LEU A 148 4.69 4.85 4.54
C LEU A 148 4.73 5.25 6.02
N TYR A 149 3.70 4.91 6.78
CA TYR A 149 3.59 5.30 8.18
C TYR A 149 4.23 4.30 9.12
N HIS A 150 3.98 3.01 8.95
CA HIS A 150 4.32 1.92 9.86
C HIS A 150 5.36 0.94 9.29
N GLY A 151 5.70 1.02 8.00
CA GLY A 151 6.68 0.16 7.34
C GLY A 151 6.30 -1.32 7.36
N CYS A 152 5.01 -1.57 7.13
CA CYS A 152 4.37 -2.86 6.92
C CYS A 152 3.01 -2.62 6.26
N PHE A 153 2.45 -3.64 5.61
CA PHE A 153 1.10 -3.59 5.06
C PHE A 153 0.02 -3.66 6.15
N LEU A 154 -1.22 -3.28 5.80
CA LEU A 154 -2.35 -3.34 6.75
C LEU A 154 -2.62 -4.76 7.26
N ASN A 155 -2.47 -5.78 6.41
CA ASN A 155 -2.70 -7.16 6.81
C ASN A 155 -1.73 -7.63 7.91
N GLU A 156 -0.50 -7.12 7.93
CA GLU A 156 0.45 -7.44 9.01
C GLU A 156 0.06 -6.77 10.33
N LEU A 157 -0.61 -5.61 10.28
CA LEU A 157 -1.24 -5.05 11.49
C LEU A 157 -2.39 -5.95 11.94
N ILE A 158 -3.23 -6.43 11.02
CA ILE A 158 -4.31 -7.37 11.34
C ILE A 158 -3.77 -8.66 11.98
N GLU A 159 -2.66 -9.21 11.48
CA GLU A 159 -1.97 -10.35 12.08
C GLU A 159 -1.58 -10.08 13.55
N ARG A 160 -0.95 -8.94 13.83
CA ARG A 160 -0.59 -8.56 15.21
C ARG A 160 -1.81 -8.36 16.09
N ILE A 161 -2.94 -7.90 15.54
CA ILE A 161 -4.21 -7.78 16.28
C ILE A 161 -4.73 -9.16 16.68
N ARG A 162 -4.62 -10.17 15.80
CA ARG A 162 -4.98 -11.57 16.12
C ARG A 162 -4.16 -12.09 17.31
N ASP A 163 -2.91 -11.65 17.43
CA ASP A 163 -2.02 -11.96 18.55
C ASP A 163 -2.25 -11.09 19.80
N GLY A 164 -3.22 -10.18 19.77
CA GLY A 164 -3.61 -9.35 20.92
C GLY A 164 -2.90 -7.98 21.02
N ASP A 165 -2.26 -7.51 19.95
CA ASP A 165 -1.64 -6.18 19.92
C ASP A 165 -2.68 -5.06 19.68
N ASP A 166 -3.20 -4.50 20.78
CA ASP A 166 -4.11 -3.34 20.73
C ASP A 166 -3.48 -2.10 20.08
N LYS A 167 -2.15 -1.96 20.14
CA LYS A 167 -1.49 -0.82 19.50
C LYS A 167 -1.57 -0.98 17.98
N ALA A 168 -1.37 -2.18 17.44
CA ALA A 168 -1.58 -2.46 16.02
C ALA A 168 -3.02 -2.16 15.59
N LEU A 169 -4.01 -2.47 16.44
CA LEU A 169 -5.42 -2.12 16.19
C LEU A 169 -5.61 -0.62 16.05
N PHE A 170 -5.14 0.17 17.01
CA PHE A 170 -5.31 1.62 16.95
C PHE A 170 -4.51 2.25 15.81
N ASP A 171 -3.34 1.70 15.48
CA ASP A 171 -2.55 2.15 14.33
C ASP A 171 -3.29 1.86 13.02
N ALA A 172 -3.85 0.66 12.85
CA ALA A 172 -4.63 0.27 11.67
C ALA A 172 -5.88 1.14 11.49
N VAL A 173 -6.66 1.35 12.56
CA VAL A 173 -7.87 2.21 12.54
C VAL A 173 -7.56 3.65 12.15
N ARG A 174 -6.35 4.16 12.43
CA ARG A 174 -5.92 5.50 12.00
C ARG A 174 -5.58 5.58 10.51
N ILE A 175 -5.25 4.46 9.87
CA ILE A 175 -5.05 4.39 8.43
C ILE A 175 -6.42 4.36 7.74
N ASP A 176 -7.27 3.40 8.13
CA ASP A 176 -8.62 3.25 7.62
C ASP A 176 -9.58 2.82 8.74
N PRO A 177 -10.54 3.68 9.14
CA PRO A 177 -11.55 3.32 10.14
C PRO A 177 -12.43 2.13 9.76
N THR A 178 -12.57 1.76 8.48
CA THR A 178 -13.40 0.61 8.08
C THR A 178 -12.87 -0.72 8.60
N ILE A 179 -11.61 -0.77 9.05
CA ILE A 179 -10.97 -1.94 9.70
C ILE A 179 -11.77 -2.47 10.89
N ILE A 180 -12.63 -1.67 11.52
CA ILE A 180 -13.57 -2.17 12.53
C ILE A 180 -14.46 -3.32 12.03
N GLY A 181 -14.73 -3.38 10.72
CA GLY A 181 -15.48 -4.47 10.09
C GLY A 181 -14.68 -5.76 9.87
N CYS A 182 -13.35 -5.73 10.04
CA CYS A 182 -12.52 -6.93 10.00
C CYS A 182 -12.88 -7.87 11.17
N ILE A 183 -12.96 -9.17 10.91
CA ILE A 183 -13.40 -10.14 11.91
C ILE A 183 -12.45 -10.20 13.11
N SER A 184 -11.15 -10.10 12.87
CA SER A 184 -10.12 -10.08 13.92
C SER A 184 -10.30 -8.89 14.88
N VAL A 185 -10.65 -7.73 14.32
CA VAL A 185 -10.87 -6.49 15.07
C VAL A 185 -12.20 -6.54 15.81
N SER A 186 -13.24 -7.01 15.14
CA SER A 186 -14.57 -7.22 15.73
C SER A 186 -14.53 -8.16 16.93
N PHE A 187 -13.74 -9.24 16.90
CA PHE A 187 -13.54 -10.11 18.06
C PHE A 187 -12.88 -9.37 19.22
N ARG A 188 -11.85 -8.56 18.96
CA ARG A 188 -11.19 -7.78 20.00
C ARG A 188 -12.13 -6.72 20.61
N ILE A 189 -12.92 -6.04 19.80
CA ILE A 189 -13.93 -5.07 20.26
C ILE A 189 -15.00 -5.77 21.10
N SER A 190 -15.52 -6.91 20.66
CA SER A 190 -16.52 -7.70 21.39
C SER A 190 -16.00 -8.14 22.76
N LYS A 191 -14.74 -8.57 22.84
CA LYS A 191 -14.08 -8.89 24.11
C LYS A 191 -13.97 -7.68 25.04
N ALA A 192 -13.59 -6.50 24.52
CA ALA A 192 -13.57 -5.27 25.32
C ALA A 192 -14.96 -4.89 25.83
N ALA A 193 -16.00 -5.03 25.01
CA ALA A 193 -17.38 -4.76 25.41
C ALA A 193 -17.82 -5.67 26.57
N LEU A 194 -17.58 -6.98 26.44
CA LEU A 194 -17.90 -7.97 27.47
C LEU A 194 -17.21 -7.66 28.80
N LEU A 195 -15.95 -7.22 28.75
CA LEU A 195 -15.14 -6.90 29.93
C LEU A 195 -15.30 -5.45 30.43
N GLN A 196 -16.17 -4.65 29.79
CA GLN A 196 -16.36 -3.22 30.09
C GLN A 196 -15.03 -2.44 30.10
N ASP A 197 -14.14 -2.72 29.15
CA ASP A 197 -12.82 -2.09 29.02
C ASP A 197 -12.95 -0.64 28.50
N ASN A 198 -13.31 0.27 29.39
CA ASN A 198 -13.52 1.69 29.08
C ASN A 198 -12.24 2.37 28.54
N SER A 199 -11.06 1.89 28.95
CA SER A 199 -9.76 2.40 28.49
C SER A 199 -9.54 2.06 27.01
N PHE A 200 -9.86 0.83 26.60
CA PHE A 200 -9.84 0.43 25.20
C PHE A 200 -10.78 1.29 24.35
N PHE A 201 -12.04 1.48 24.77
CA PHE A 201 -12.99 2.30 23.99
C PHE A 201 -12.58 3.76 23.88
N ALA A 202 -11.99 4.34 24.93
CA ALA A 202 -11.43 5.69 24.87
C ALA A 202 -10.32 5.80 23.81
N LYS A 203 -9.42 4.81 23.75
CA LYS A 203 -8.34 4.76 22.74
C LYS A 203 -8.87 4.48 21.33
N LEU A 204 -9.87 3.61 21.18
CA LEU A 204 -10.52 3.33 19.91
C LEU A 204 -11.19 4.58 19.35
N LYS A 205 -11.97 5.29 20.18
CA LYS A 205 -12.56 6.59 19.82
C LYS A 205 -11.49 7.58 19.38
N ALA A 206 -10.40 7.67 20.13
CA ALA A 206 -9.28 8.54 19.80
C ALA A 206 -8.54 8.12 18.51
N ALA A 207 -8.53 6.84 18.15
CA ALA A 207 -7.99 6.37 16.88
C ALA A 207 -8.89 6.77 15.70
N ILE A 208 -10.21 6.56 15.81
CA ILE A 208 -11.18 6.92 14.77
C ILE A 208 -11.20 8.42 14.50
N SER A 209 -11.20 9.25 15.55
CA SER A 209 -11.21 10.72 15.40
C SER A 209 -9.81 11.31 15.22
N GLY A 210 -8.78 10.50 15.39
CA GLY A 210 -7.40 10.96 15.45
C GLY A 210 -6.88 11.25 14.06
N LYS A 211 -6.34 12.45 13.85
CA LYS A 211 -5.50 12.69 12.66
C LYS A 211 -4.26 11.84 12.78
N MET A 212 -3.84 11.23 11.67
CA MET A 212 -2.50 10.65 11.61
C MET A 212 -1.49 11.73 11.97
N ALA A 213 -0.69 11.46 13.00
CA ALA A 213 0.42 12.34 13.31
C ALA A 213 1.32 12.39 12.07
N LYS A 214 1.61 13.60 11.62
CA LYS A 214 2.60 13.89 10.58
C LYS A 214 3.93 13.23 10.97
N ARG A 215 4.18 12.00 10.52
CA ARG A 215 5.51 11.37 10.52
C ARG A 215 6.29 12.02 9.38
N GLU A 216 6.58 13.30 9.56
CA GLU A 216 6.64 14.29 8.48
C GLU A 216 7.97 14.37 7.73
N GLN A 217 8.95 13.54 8.07
CA GLN A 217 10.16 13.52 7.27
C GLN A 217 9.93 12.62 6.06
N ALA A 218 9.61 13.25 4.92
CA ALA A 218 9.38 12.59 3.63
C ALA A 218 10.46 11.55 3.31
N ASN A 219 11.72 11.83 3.65
CA ASN A 219 12.81 10.87 3.46
C ASN A 219 12.63 9.57 4.27
N PHE A 220 12.15 9.63 5.51
CA PHE A 220 11.91 8.41 6.29
C PHE A 220 10.72 7.61 5.76
N GLN A 221 9.70 8.25 5.18
CA GLN A 221 8.62 7.54 4.49
C GLN A 221 9.15 6.82 3.26
N LYS A 222 9.95 7.50 2.43
CA LYS A 222 10.66 6.88 1.29
C LYS A 222 11.55 5.72 1.72
N MET A 223 12.28 5.86 2.84
CA MET A 223 13.10 4.78 3.36
C MET A 223 12.28 3.56 3.78
N ARG A 224 11.12 3.73 4.45
CA ARG A 224 10.23 2.60 4.79
C ARG A 224 9.74 1.89 3.53
N LEU A 225 9.35 2.66 2.53
CA LEU A 225 8.92 2.12 1.24
C LEU A 225 10.03 1.30 0.56
N VAL A 226 11.28 1.82 0.56
CA VAL A 226 12.43 1.07 0.03
C VAL A 226 12.68 -0.21 0.82
N PHE A 227 12.61 -0.17 2.15
CA PHE A 227 12.79 -1.38 2.96
C PHE A 227 11.72 -2.43 2.68
N GLU A 228 10.47 -2.02 2.53
CA GLU A 228 9.36 -2.94 2.19
C GLU A 228 9.57 -3.59 0.82
N VAL A 229 9.93 -2.79 -0.19
CA VAL A 229 10.24 -3.31 -1.54
C VAL A 229 11.38 -4.33 -1.51
N LEU A 230 12.46 -4.04 -0.78
CA LEU A 230 13.58 -4.97 -0.65
C LEU A 230 13.17 -6.23 0.11
N HIS A 231 12.32 -6.10 1.13
CA HIS A 231 11.79 -7.21 1.91
C HIS A 231 10.92 -8.15 1.05
N GLU A 232 9.97 -7.61 0.28
CA GLU A 232 9.13 -8.37 -0.65
C GLU A 232 9.96 -9.08 -1.73
N ALA A 233 11.10 -8.48 -2.12
CA ALA A 233 12.09 -9.09 -3.01
C ALA A 233 13.03 -10.09 -2.31
N GLY A 234 12.79 -10.42 -1.03
CA GLY A 234 13.50 -11.44 -0.27
C GLY A 234 14.77 -10.97 0.46
N ALA A 235 15.06 -9.67 0.53
CA ALA A 235 16.17 -9.19 1.35
C ALA A 235 15.82 -9.22 2.84
N THR A 236 16.51 -10.06 3.58
CA THR A 236 16.35 -10.17 5.03
C THR A 236 17.13 -9.11 5.79
N ARG A 237 18.30 -8.68 5.26
CA ARG A 237 19.15 -7.68 5.91
C ARG A 237 20.17 -7.08 4.95
N LEU A 238 20.35 -5.75 5.02
CA LEU A 238 21.50 -5.06 4.44
C LEU A 238 22.62 -4.88 5.46
N ASN A 239 23.87 -5.05 5.05
CA ASN A 239 25.04 -4.75 5.88
C ASN A 239 25.29 -3.22 5.99
N ASP A 240 26.18 -2.78 6.89
CA ASP A 240 26.37 -1.33 7.15
C ASP A 240 26.90 -0.58 5.93
N PHE A 241 27.73 -1.23 5.12
CA PHE A 241 28.23 -0.69 3.87
C PHE A 241 27.09 -0.50 2.85
N GLN A 242 26.26 -1.52 2.63
CA GLN A 242 25.10 -1.46 1.74
C GLN A 242 24.10 -0.39 2.18
N LEU A 243 23.85 -0.23 3.50
CA LEU A 243 22.97 0.82 4.01
C LEU A 243 23.51 2.22 3.71
N GLN A 244 24.82 2.44 3.93
CA GLN A 244 25.45 3.72 3.60
C GLN A 244 25.44 3.99 2.10
N GLN A 245 25.80 2.98 1.30
CA GLN A 245 25.79 3.05 -0.15
C GLN A 245 24.39 3.44 -0.67
N LEU A 246 23.37 2.69 -0.29
CA LEU A 246 22.01 2.89 -0.78
C LEU A 246 21.40 4.21 -0.30
N PHE A 247 21.33 4.43 1.02
CA PHE A 247 20.51 5.51 1.58
C PHE A 247 21.24 6.86 1.66
N VAL A 248 22.57 6.86 1.69
CA VAL A 248 23.36 8.10 1.75
C VAL A 248 23.88 8.48 0.38
N GLN A 249 24.55 7.55 -0.32
CA GLN A 249 25.24 7.87 -1.57
C GLN A 249 24.32 7.82 -2.78
N GLU A 250 23.54 6.76 -2.93
CA GLU A 250 22.77 6.51 -4.16
C GLU A 250 21.40 7.18 -4.16
N LEU A 251 20.63 7.07 -3.07
CA LEU A 251 19.28 7.66 -2.98
C LEU A 251 19.25 9.03 -2.28
N GLY A 252 20.30 9.41 -1.56
CA GLY A 252 20.35 10.71 -0.85
C GLY A 252 19.24 10.93 0.19
N LEU A 253 18.65 9.85 0.71
CA LEU A 253 17.54 9.92 1.68
C LEU A 253 18.02 10.17 3.11
N TYR A 254 19.29 9.92 3.40
CA TYR A 254 19.83 10.04 4.75
C TYR A 254 21.10 10.91 4.76
N ALA A 255 21.12 11.95 5.60
CA ALA A 255 22.27 12.86 5.70
C ALA A 255 23.26 12.36 6.77
N SER A 256 24.51 12.09 6.35
CA SER A 256 25.58 11.62 7.23
C SER A 256 26.06 12.68 8.24
N ASN A 257 25.86 13.98 7.97
CA ASN A 257 26.54 15.09 8.67
C ASN A 257 25.64 16.20 9.25
N ALA A 258 24.34 15.97 9.50
CA ALA A 258 23.51 17.01 10.12
C ALA A 258 24.00 17.34 11.56
N LYS A 259 23.79 18.59 12.04
CA LYS A 259 24.07 19.01 13.44
C LYS A 259 23.17 18.34 14.51
N GLY A 260 22.46 17.29 14.11
CA GLY A 260 21.79 16.26 14.92
C GLY A 260 21.71 14.93 14.15
N GLY A 261 22.62 14.74 13.19
CA GLY A 261 22.64 13.69 12.17
C GLY A 261 22.88 12.34 12.81
N GLY A 262 21.95 11.43 12.59
CA GLY A 262 22.06 10.11 13.17
C GLY A 262 23.31 9.42 12.61
N ASN A 263 24.24 9.11 13.50
CA ASN A 263 25.39 8.24 13.23
C ASN A 263 24.93 6.96 12.50
N THR A 264 25.81 6.28 11.77
CA THR A 264 25.62 4.93 11.18
C THR A 264 24.74 4.00 12.06
N LYS A 265 24.90 4.06 13.38
CA LYS A 265 24.07 3.36 14.39
C LYS A 265 22.56 3.67 14.30
N ALA A 266 22.16 4.90 14.05
CA ALA A 266 20.77 5.31 13.90
C ALA A 266 20.16 4.80 12.60
N LEU A 267 20.90 4.88 11.48
CA LEU A 267 20.48 4.26 10.21
C LEU A 267 20.32 2.75 10.37
N ARG A 268 21.28 2.08 11.01
CA ARG A 268 21.19 0.67 11.37
C ARG A 268 19.96 0.37 12.24
N LYS A 269 19.72 1.14 13.30
CA LYS A 269 18.54 0.96 14.17
C LYS A 269 17.23 1.12 13.40
N PHE A 270 17.18 2.07 12.47
CA PHE A 270 16.03 2.28 11.60
C PHE A 270 15.84 1.07 10.67
N ALA A 271 16.88 0.66 9.94
CA ALA A 271 16.84 -0.53 9.08
C ALA A 271 16.42 -1.79 9.84
N ASP A 272 17.00 -2.02 11.03
CA ASP A 272 16.66 -3.16 11.88
C ASP A 272 15.18 -3.14 12.32
N THR A 273 14.57 -1.96 12.46
CA THR A 273 13.15 -1.85 12.82
C THR A 273 12.22 -2.33 11.71
N TYR A 274 12.59 -2.13 10.44
CA TYR A 274 11.74 -2.39 9.28
C TYR A 274 12.19 -3.60 8.44
N MET A 275 13.40 -4.13 8.65
CA MET A 275 13.87 -5.36 8.01
C MET A 275 13.81 -6.59 8.93
N LYS A 276 13.90 -6.43 10.27
CA LYS A 276 13.86 -7.58 11.21
C LYS A 276 12.44 -7.97 11.65
N LYS A 277 11.44 -7.13 11.44
CA LYS A 277 10.08 -7.42 11.89
C LYS A 277 9.36 -8.50 11.08
N SER A 278 9.97 -8.94 9.99
CA SER A 278 9.47 -9.98 9.10
C SER A 278 10.29 -11.28 9.16
N SER A 279 11.31 -11.35 10.03
CA SER A 279 12.13 -12.56 10.22
C SER A 279 11.59 -13.52 11.29
N THR A 280 10.42 -13.24 11.84
CA THR A 280 9.67 -14.16 12.72
C THR A 280 8.47 -14.72 11.97
N THR A 281 8.76 -15.56 10.99
CA THR A 281 7.90 -16.63 10.48
C THR A 281 8.70 -17.91 10.53
#